data_AF-A0A959QA25-F1
#
_entry.id   AF-A0A959QA25-F1
#
_cell.length_a   1.000
_cell.length_b   1.000
_cell.length_c   1.000
_cell.angle_alpha   90.00
_cell.angle_beta   90.00
_cell.angle_gamma   90.00
#
_symmetry.space_group_name_H-M   'P 1'
#
loop_
_entity.id
_entity.type
_entity.pdbx_description
1 polymer ?
#
loop_
_entity_poly.entity_id
_entity_poly.type
_entity_poly.pdbx_seq_one_letter_code
_entity_poly.pdbx_strand_id
1 'polypeptide(L)' 'ELIDQWQAEKKFSDFIDYGKVAEYRGFTGVRIEDNVLITADGHRVLGPPIPKSVEEVEAYRNG' A
#
# COMPACT_ATOMS: atom_id res chain seq x y z
N GLU A 1 -9.10 -13.97 -3.62
CA GLU A 1 -9.39 -13.79 -5.06
C GLU A 1 -8.13 -13.83 -5.93
N LEU A 2 -7.22 -12.84 -5.90
CA LEU A 2 -5.99 -12.91 -6.71
C LEU A 2 -4.93 -13.90 -6.20
N ILE A 3 -4.71 -13.94 -4.87
CA ILE A 3 -3.78 -14.90 -4.26
C ILE A 3 -4.20 -16.34 -4.62
N ASP A 4 -5.49 -16.66 -4.49
CA ASP A 4 -6.05 -17.97 -4.80
C ASP A 4 -5.89 -18.32 -6.28
N GLN A 5 -6.27 -17.39 -7.16
CA GLN A 5 -6.18 -17.58 -8.60
C GLN A 5 -4.74 -17.87 -9.02
N TRP A 6 -3.80 -17.03 -8.59
CA TRP A 6 -2.40 -17.17 -9.01
C TRP A 6 -1.75 -18.42 -8.41
N GLN A 7 -2.12 -18.80 -7.19
CA GLN A 7 -1.67 -20.06 -6.58
C GLN A 7 -2.17 -21.27 -7.37
N ALA A 8 -3.46 -21.28 -7.74
CA ALA A 8 -4.06 -22.36 -8.53
C ALA A 8 -3.43 -22.47 -9.92
N GLU A 9 -3.12 -21.33 -10.54
CA GLU A 9 -2.45 -21.23 -11.84
C GLU A 9 -0.92 -21.44 -11.75
N LYS A 10 -0.35 -21.64 -10.55
CA LYS A 10 1.10 -21.73 -10.28
C LYS A 10 1.90 -20.56 -10.89
N LYS A 11 1.32 -19.35 -10.86
CA LYS A 11 1.99 -18.15 -11.37
C LYS A 11 3.08 -17.68 -10.41
N PHE A 12 4.20 -17.24 -10.97
CA PHE A 12 5.29 -16.58 -10.23
C PHE A 12 5.80 -17.36 -9.01
N SER A 13 5.76 -18.70 -9.02
CA SER A 13 6.12 -19.52 -7.86
C SER A 13 7.59 -19.37 -7.44
N ASP A 14 8.46 -18.88 -8.33
CA ASP A 14 9.85 -18.53 -7.98
C ASP A 14 9.97 -17.23 -7.17
N PHE A 15 8.90 -16.42 -7.12
CA PHE A 15 8.87 -15.10 -6.48
C PHE A 15 7.86 -14.98 -5.34
N ILE A 16 6.77 -15.73 -5.39
CA ILE A 16 5.68 -15.66 -4.41
C ILE A 16 5.70 -16.91 -3.52
N ASP A 17 6.02 -16.69 -2.24
CA ASP A 17 5.77 -17.68 -1.19
C ASP A 17 4.28 -17.67 -0.84
N TYR A 18 3.53 -18.59 -1.46
CA TYR A 18 2.09 -18.72 -1.24
C TYR A 18 1.71 -19.15 0.18
N GLY A 19 2.61 -19.80 0.91
CA GLY A 19 2.40 -20.14 2.31
C GLY A 19 2.39 -18.87 3.16
N LYS A 20 3.42 -18.02 3.02
CA LYS A 20 3.53 -16.77 3.78
C LYS A 20 2.48 -15.73 3.40
N VAL A 21 2.24 -15.51 2.11
CA VAL A 21 1.29 -14.47 1.68
C VAL A 21 -0.15 -14.77 2.15
N ALA A 22 -0.48 -16.05 2.37
CA ALA A 22 -1.79 -16.45 2.88
C ALA A 22 -2.07 -15.92 4.29
N GLU A 23 -1.04 -15.69 5.11
CA GLU A 23 -1.18 -15.11 6.46
C GLU A 23 -1.73 -13.67 6.42
N TYR A 24 -1.52 -12.95 5.33
CA TYR A 24 -1.95 -11.55 5.16
C TYR A 24 -3.37 -11.40 4.59
N ARG A 25 -4.12 -12.49 4.39
CA ARG A 25 -5.47 -12.43 3.81
C ARG A 25 -6.44 -11.56 4.60
N GLY A 26 -6.36 -11.60 5.93
CA GLY A 26 -7.20 -10.78 6.81
C GLY A 26 -6.77 -9.31 6.86
N PHE A 27 -5.53 -9.00 6.51
CA PHE A 27 -5.01 -7.63 6.49
C PHE A 27 -5.57 -6.81 5.33
N THR A 28 -5.97 -7.46 4.24
CA THR A 28 -6.44 -6.85 2.98
C THR A 28 -5.33 -6.02 2.30
N GLY A 29 -5.33 -4.70 2.45
CA GLY A 29 -4.30 -3.81 1.92
C GLY A 29 -4.47 -2.38 2.43
N VAL A 30 -3.45 -1.55 2.16
CA VAL A 30 -3.41 -0.14 2.55
C VAL A 30 -3.18 0.70 1.29
N ARG A 31 -3.85 1.85 1.19
CA ARG A 31 -3.62 2.85 0.13
C ARG A 31 -3.39 4.22 0.75
N ILE A 32 -2.31 4.86 0.35
CA ILE A 32 -2.02 6.28 0.61
C ILE A 32 -2.19 7.01 -0.74
N GLU A 33 -3.00 8.06 -0.76
CA GLU A 33 -3.43 8.73 -1.99
C GLU A 33 -3.36 10.25 -1.81
N ASP A 34 -2.62 10.92 -2.70
CA ASP A 34 -2.47 12.38 -2.73
C ASP A 34 -3.08 12.94 -4.03
N ASN A 35 -3.67 14.13 -3.92
CA ASN A 35 -3.98 14.95 -5.09
C ASN A 35 -2.78 15.84 -5.43
N VAL A 36 -2.34 15.88 -6.68
CA VAL A 36 -1.17 16.66 -7.10
C VAL A 36 -1.48 17.58 -8.27
N LEU A 37 -0.91 18.79 -8.22
CA LEU A 37 -0.86 19.72 -9.34
C LEU A 37 0.52 19.61 -10.01
N ILE A 38 0.54 19.31 -11.30
CA ILE A 38 1.77 19.33 -12.11
C ILE A 38 2.15 20.77 -12.43
N THR A 39 3.43 21.11 -12.27
CA THR A 39 3.99 22.44 -12.58
C THR A 39 5.05 22.33 -13.68
N ALA A 40 5.54 23.46 -14.20
CA ALA A 40 6.56 23.46 -15.26
C ALA A 40 7.88 22.79 -14.84
N ASP A 41 8.16 22.78 -13.53
CA ASP A 41 9.39 22.33 -12.91
C ASP A 41 9.19 21.14 -11.94
N GLY A 42 7.97 20.61 -11.80
CA GLY A 42 7.71 19.50 -10.88
C GLY A 42 6.23 19.27 -10.56
N HIS A 43 5.93 19.14 -9.27
CA HIS A 43 4.57 18.95 -8.77
C HIS A 43 4.39 19.57 -7.38
N ARG A 44 3.14 19.83 -7.02
CA ARG A 44 2.74 20.27 -5.68
C ARG A 44 1.58 19.42 -5.18
N VAL A 45 1.72 18.84 -4.00
CA VAL A 45 0.61 18.15 -3.31
C VAL A 45 -0.44 19.18 -2.90
N LEU A 46 -1.70 18.86 -3.17
CA LEU A 46 -2.86 19.68 -2.88
C LEU A 46 -3.50 19.24 -1.56
N GLY A 47 -3.93 20.22 -0.77
CA GLY A 47 -4.59 19.97 0.51
C GLY A 47 -3.62 19.95 1.71
N PRO A 48 -4.15 19.68 2.92
CA PRO A 48 -3.31 19.53 4.10
C PRO A 48 -2.41 18.28 3.97
N PRO A 49 -1.20 18.31 4.53
CA PRO A 49 -0.35 17.12 4.57
C PRO A 49 -1.04 16.02 5.39
N ILE A 50 -0.99 14.79 4.87
CA ILE A 50 -1.42 13.59 5.60
C ILE A 50 -0.19 12.89 6.20
N PRO A 51 -0.28 12.36 7.44
CA PRO A 51 0.75 11.49 8.00
C PRO A 51 0.99 10.27 7.11
N LYS A 52 2.26 9.98 6.78
CA LYS A 52 2.63 8.86 5.89
C LYS A 52 3.65 7.93 6.52
N SER A 53 4.57 8.47 7.31
CA SER A 53 5.49 7.64 8.07
C SER A 53 4.75 6.94 9.22
N VAL A 54 5.28 5.81 9.68
CA VAL A 54 4.71 5.09 10.84
C VAL A 54 4.70 6.02 12.05
N GLU A 55 5.80 6.72 12.29
CA GLU A 55 5.96 7.65 13.41
C GLU A 55 4.94 8.80 13.35
N GLU A 56 4.72 9.39 12.17
CA GLU A 56 3.74 10.46 11.98
C GLU A 56 2.31 9.96 12.24
N VAL A 57 1.96 8.78 11.74
CA VAL A 57 0.63 8.18 11.91
C VAL A 57 0.36 7.86 13.38
N GLU A 58 1.34 7.25 14.07
CA GLU A 58 1.25 6.92 15.49
C GLU A 58 1.15 8.17 16.35
N ALA A 59 1.97 9.19 16.09
CA ALA A 59 1.90 10.47 16.79
C ALA A 59 0.54 11.16 16.60
N TYR A 60 0.00 11.16 15.37
CA TYR A 60 -1.31 11.75 15.07
C TYR A 60 -2.47 11.03 15.78
N ARG A 61 -2.37 9.70 15.98
CA ARG A 61 -3.42 8.91 16.64
C ARG A 61 -3.40 9.05 18.17
N ASN A 62 -2.22 9.29 18.75
CA ASN A 62 -2.00 9.34 20.20
C ASN A 62 -2.22 10.74 20.80
N GLY A 63 -2.43 11.78 19.98
CA GLY A 63 -2.84 13.12 20.39
C GLY A 63 -4.35 13.31 20.36
#